data_AF-A0AA92BZK4-F1
#
_entry.id   AF-A0AA92BZK4-F1
#
_cell.length_a   1.000
_cell.length_b   1.000
_cell.length_c   1.000
_cell.angle_alpha   90.00
_cell.angle_beta   90.00
_cell.angle_gamma   90.00
#
_symmetry.space_group_name_H-M   'P 1'
#
loop_
_entity.id
_entity.type
_entity.pdbx_description
1 polymer ?
#
loop_
_entity_poly.entity_id
_entity_poly.type
_entity_poly.pdbx_seq_one_letter_code
_entity_poly.pdbx_strand_id
1 'polypeptide(L)' 'MNIREIFAANLRKTRQAAGLSQEDLALRAGIHRTYVSSLERCQYSASLDTIETIANILQIEVAELLRDPRKSGSSSE' A
#
# COMPACT_ATOMS: atom_id res chain seq x y z
N MET A 1 -9.40 -0.81 12.97
CA MET A 1 -8.22 -0.71 12.10
C MET A 1 -7.36 0.45 12.54
N ASN A 2 -6.11 0.19 12.91
CA ASN A 2 -5.06 1.19 13.05
C ASN A 2 -4.47 1.55 11.67
N ILE A 3 -3.58 2.55 11.62
CA ILE A 3 -3.01 3.03 10.35
C ILE A 3 -2.20 1.96 9.58
N ARG A 4 -1.56 1.02 10.29
CA ARG A 4 -0.79 -0.06 9.67
C ARG A 4 -1.70 -1.09 9.01
N GLU A 5 -2.82 -1.41 9.64
CA GLU A 5 -3.85 -2.31 9.09
C GLU A 5 -4.52 -1.68 7.86
N ILE A 6 -4.76 -0.37 7.88
CA ILE A 6 -5.28 0.38 6.73
C ILE A 6 -4.29 0.32 5.57
N PHE A 7 -3.01 0.64 5.84
CA PHE A 7 -1.94 0.56 4.84
C PHE A 7 -1.83 -0.84 4.23
N ALA A 8 -1.77 -1.88 5.05
CA ALA A 8 -1.65 -3.27 4.58
C ALA A 8 -2.81 -3.68 3.66
N ALA A 9 -4.04 -3.32 4.04
CA ALA A 9 -5.23 -3.61 3.24
C ALA A 9 -5.26 -2.83 1.92
N ASN A 10 -4.96 -1.52 1.97
CA ASN A 10 -4.94 -0.67 0.80
C ASN A 10 -3.83 -1.07 -0.17
N LEU A 11 -2.62 -1.35 0.33
CA LEU A 11 -1.49 -1.86 -0.46
C LEU A 11 -1.89 -3.10 -1.27
N ARG A 12 -2.49 -4.09 -0.60
CA ARG A 12 -2.93 -5.31 -1.27
C ARG A 12 -3.98 -5.02 -2.34
N LYS A 13 -4.96 -4.18 -2.01
CA LYS A 13 -6.06 -3.82 -2.91
C LYS A 13 -5.54 -3.09 -4.15
N THR A 14 -4.73 -2.05 -3.99
CA THR A 14 -4.22 -1.23 -5.08
C THR A 14 -3.21 -1.99 -5.93
N ARG A 15 -2.36 -2.84 -5.32
CA ARG A 15 -1.49 -3.75 -6.08
C ARG A 15 -2.28 -4.70 -6.98
N GLN A 16 -3.34 -5.32 -6.46
CA GLN A 16 -4.19 -6.21 -7.24
C GLN A 16 -4.92 -5.46 -8.36
N ALA A 17 -5.42 -4.24 -8.09
CA ALA A 17 -6.04 -3.39 -9.10
C ALA A 17 -5.07 -2.98 -10.22
N ALA A 18 -3.79 -2.81 -9.89
CA ALA A 18 -2.72 -2.58 -10.86
C ALA A 18 -2.26 -3.86 -11.61
N GLY A 19 -2.85 -5.02 -11.34
CA GLY A 19 -2.51 -6.29 -11.98
C GLY A 19 -1.12 -6.83 -11.62
N LEU A 20 -0.49 -6.31 -10.55
CA LEU A 20 0.86 -6.70 -10.16
C LEU A 20 0.84 -7.88 -9.19
N SER A 21 1.75 -8.83 -9.33
CA SER A 21 2.04 -9.80 -8.27
C SER A 21 2.86 -9.16 -7.14
N GLN A 22 2.98 -9.83 -5.99
CA GLN A 22 3.90 -9.37 -4.93
C GLN A 22 5.36 -9.32 -5.41
N GLU A 23 5.73 -10.22 -6.31
CA GLU A 23 7.08 -10.30 -6.89
C GLU A 23 7.32 -9.14 -7.85
N ASP A 24 6.35 -8.80 -8.70
CA ASP A 24 6.45 -7.64 -9.60
C ASP A 24 6.58 -6.33 -8.82
N LEU A 25 5.76 -6.14 -7.78
CA LEU A 25 5.86 -4.95 -6.94
C LEU A 25 7.22 -4.87 -6.23
N ALA A 26 7.68 -6.00 -5.69
CA ALA A 26 8.96 -6.08 -5.00
C ALA A 26 10.13 -5.73 -5.94
N LEU A 27 10.12 -6.30 -7.16
CA LEU A 27 11.11 -6.03 -8.20
C LEU A 27 11.14 -4.54 -8.56
N ARG A 28 9.98 -3.94 -8.82
CA ARG A 28 9.86 -2.51 -9.17
C ARG A 28 10.26 -1.59 -8.02
N ALA A 29 10.01 -1.99 -6.78
CA ALA A 29 10.35 -1.21 -5.59
C ALA A 29 11.78 -1.45 -5.10
N GLY A 30 12.55 -2.35 -5.71
CA GLY A 30 13.90 -2.68 -5.27
C GLY A 30 13.95 -3.31 -3.86
N ILE A 31 12.88 -3.98 -3.45
CA ILE A 31 12.74 -4.63 -2.13
C ILE A 31 12.51 -6.13 -2.28
N HIS A 32 12.68 -6.87 -1.19
CA HIS A 32 12.47 -8.31 -1.21
C HIS A 32 10.98 -8.67 -1.24
N ARG A 33 10.57 -9.68 -2.02
CA ARG A 33 9.17 -10.16 -2.10
C ARG A 33 8.57 -10.49 -0.72
N THR A 34 9.38 -11.07 0.17
CA THR A 34 8.95 -11.39 1.54
C THR A 34 8.65 -10.14 2.35
N TYR A 35 9.31 -9.01 2.07
CA TYR A 35 9.00 -7.73 2.72
C TYR A 35 7.62 -7.23 2.26
N VAL A 36 7.33 -7.24 0.96
CA VAL A 36 5.98 -6.93 0.42
C VAL A 36 4.91 -7.81 1.06
N SER A 37 5.13 -9.13 1.10
CA SER A 37 4.22 -10.07 1.76
C SER A 37 3.99 -9.72 3.24
N SER A 38 5.05 -9.31 3.95
CA SER A 38 4.95 -8.97 5.36
C SER A 38 4.27 -7.61 5.60
N LEU A 39 4.43 -6.65 4.68
CA LEU A 39 3.68 -5.39 4.66
C LEU A 39 2.18 -5.64 4.47
N GLU A 40 1.79 -6.46 3.49
CA GLU A 40 0.37 -6.81 3.25
C GLU A 40 -0.28 -7.59 4.41
N ARG A 41 0.53 -8.25 5.25
CA ARG A 41 0.08 -8.95 6.47
C ARG A 41 0.20 -8.10 7.73
N CYS A 42 0.53 -6.81 7.61
CA CYS A 42 0.72 -5.88 8.74
C CYS A 42 1.80 -6.35 9.76
N GLN A 43 2.76 -7.17 9.35
CA GLN A 43 3.80 -7.69 10.24
C GLN A 43 4.93 -6.68 10.47
N TYR A 44 5.23 -5.84 9.47
CA TYR A 44 6.24 -4.77 9.57
C TYR A 44 5.61 -3.38 9.41
N SER A 45 6.37 -2.36 9.77
CA SER A 45 6.06 -0.97 9.41
C SER A 45 6.89 -0.61 8.17
N ALA A 46 6.25 0.01 7.18
CA ALA A 46 6.96 0.66 6.08
C ALA A 46 7.50 2.02 6.56
N SER A 47 8.64 2.45 6.01
CA SER A 47 9.08 3.85 6.12
C SER A 47 8.23 4.73 5.20
N LEU A 48 8.24 6.05 5.42
CA LEU A 48 7.57 6.99 4.51
C LEU A 48 8.12 6.89 3.08
N ASP A 49 9.45 6.77 2.92
CA ASP A 49 10.10 6.60 1.61
C ASP A 49 9.62 5.34 0.89
N THR A 50 9.40 4.24 1.64
CA THR A 50 8.85 2.99 1.08
C THR A 50 7.41 3.20 0.61
N ILE A 51 6.60 3.91 1.40
CA ILE A 51 5.20 4.20 1.05
C ILE A 51 5.14 5.08 -0.20
N GLU A 52 5.97 6.11 -0.29
CA GLU A 52 6.09 6.98 -1.47
C GLU A 52 6.53 6.20 -2.71
N THR A 53 7.58 5.37 -2.57
CA THR A 53 8.08 4.51 -3.66
C THR A 53 6.97 3.59 -4.20
N ILE A 54 6.23 2.95 -3.30
CA ILE A 54 5.13 2.05 -3.69
C ILE A 54 3.99 2.83 -4.36
N ALA A 55 3.61 3.99 -3.82
CA ALA A 55 2.58 4.84 -4.41
C ALA A 55 2.94 5.25 -5.85
N ASN A 56 4.20 5.65 -6.06
CA ASN A 56 4.74 5.97 -7.38
C ASN A 56 4.67 4.78 -8.34
N ILE A 57 5.04 3.56 -7.90
CA ILE A 57 4.97 2.36 -8.74
C ILE A 57 3.52 2.01 -9.11
N LEU A 58 2.59 2.21 -8.18
CA LEU A 58 1.17 1.94 -8.37
C LEU A 58 0.44 3.09 -9.09
N GLN A 59 1.12 4.21 -9.36
CA GLN A 59 0.58 5.40 -10.01
C GLN A 59 -0.67 5.95 -9.28
N ILE A 60 -0.57 6.03 -7.94
CA ILE A 60 -1.61 6.56 -7.06
C ILE A 60 -1.03 7.62 -6.13
N GLU A 61 -1.89 8.45 -5.54
CA GLU A 61 -1.47 9.33 -4.45
C GLU A 61 -1.12 8.52 -3.20
N VAL A 62 -0.11 8.96 -2.45
CA VAL A 62 0.30 8.35 -1.16
C VAL A 62 -0.88 8.29 -0.19
N ALA A 63 -1.76 9.29 -0.21
CA ALA A 63 -2.95 9.35 0.64
C ALA A 63 -3.87 8.14 0.43
N GLU A 64 -3.96 7.58 -0.79
CA GLU A 64 -4.79 6.40 -1.07
C GLU A 64 -4.31 5.15 -0.33
N LEU A 65 -3.01 5.03 -0.06
CA LEU A 65 -2.47 3.94 0.75
C LEU A 65 -2.85 4.09 2.22
N LEU A 66 -3.11 5.31 2.70
CA LEU A 66 -3.38 5.62 4.11
C LEU A 66 -4.86 5.94 4.40
N ARG A 67 -5.70 6.02 3.36
CA ARG A 67 -7.11 6.38 3.46
C ARG A 67 -7.91 5.29 4.18
N ASP A 68 -8.56 5.67 5.29
CA ASP A 68 -9.46 4.76 6.01
C ASP A 68 -10.74 4.53 5.19
N PRO A 69 -11.01 3.29 4.71
CA PRO A 69 -12.19 3.00 3.90
C PRO A 69 -13.51 3.19 4.64
N ARG A 70 -13.49 3.33 5.98
CA ARG A 70 -14.69 3.61 6.78
C ARG A 70 -15.02 5.10 6.82
N LYS A 71 -14.07 5.96 6.48
CA LYS A 71 -14.21 7.43 6.56
C LYS A 71 -14.52 8.10 5.22
N SER A 72 -14.55 7.35 4.11
CA SER A 72 -14.81 7.86 2.76
C SER A 72 -16.28 8.26 2.48
N GLY A 73 -17.04 8.63 3.52
CA GLY A 73 -18.46 9.02 3.43
C GLY A 73 -18.76 10.48 3.78
N SER A 74 -17.76 11.35 3.91
CA SER A 74 -17.99 12.76 4.20
C SER A 74 -16.85 13.60 3.63
N SER A 75 -17.05 14.08 2.40
CA SER A 75 -16.46 15.29 1.81
C SER A 75 -17.01 15.38 0.38
N SER A 76 -18.29 15.74 0.28
CA SER A 76 -18.76 16.56 -0.83
C SER A 76 -18.71 17.99 -0.29
N GLU A 77 -17.74 18.77 -0.73
CA GLU A 77 -17.75 20.23 -0.71
C GLU A 77 -17.43 20.71 -2.13
#